data_AF-A0A059XQM0-F1
#
_entry.id   AF-A0A059XQM0-F1
#
_cell.length_a   1.000
_cell.length_b   1.000
_cell.length_c   1.000
_cell.angle_alpha   90.00
_cell.angle_beta   90.00
_cell.angle_gamma   90.00
#
_symmetry.space_group_name_H-M   'P 1'
#
loop_
_entity.id
_entity.type
_entity.pdbx_description
1 polymer ?
#
loop_
_entity_poly.entity_id
_entity_poly.type
_entity_poly.pdbx_seq_one_letter_code
_entity_poly.pdbx_strand_id
1 'polypeptide(L)'
;MVTTLPTGDDLTPHPYSKLYPQVIKKLAKPHPLNLLEVRKDQNRGFWRGMSDYWKNIARNVVRLFRKRKDKDNFDFQVYLDSAPTEKILGENLKVAAEVEDIYLTFKNPANPKEKNLVLRGPSFKIYEGKIHAIIGESGSGKSVITSLLYGLTGNNAIIESGKVKLYGLEVHNFNLYNWEKSHLRGRIVSAVFQNPMSILDPTMKVGNQIIEGMLINGIVKTRAEATKEAIKYLEMTRINNPEAVMKLYPHELSGGMIQRIAIAAIVSLKPKILVMDEPTTALDPTVQALVLDIIRELQQKFNIAIAFITHDLGVVASISEFINIMYAGQIIESGTREEILMHPQHPYTWGLISSMPDYNNGERLNVIKGAVPSSLNNIKGDAFAVRNDFALGKDLEEEADFYYVSPTHMVKSSLLDSEAPFYEPPQIIQNLWKRYFNRLNKIHDQNIFVSPDKFKADYQAMDNYNRKVAQMEPDDLKMSKNTDKDTQKTHNHAEILLNNGEE
;
A
#
# COMPACT_ATOMS: atom_id res chain seq x y z
N MET A 1 4.03 -31.10 20.99
CA MET A 1 4.77 -30.12 21.81
C MET A 1 4.05 -28.80 21.70
N VAL A 2 3.70 -28.25 22.84
CA VAL A 2 2.86 -27.07 23.03
C VAL A 2 3.60 -25.82 22.51
N THR A 3 3.05 -25.13 21.51
CA THR A 3 3.50 -23.80 21.08
C THR A 3 2.65 -22.73 21.77
N THR A 4 3.03 -22.42 23.01
CA THR A 4 2.62 -21.19 23.68
C THR A 4 3.25 -20.00 22.94
N LEU A 5 2.40 -19.17 22.34
CA LEU A 5 2.77 -17.80 21.95
C LEU A 5 3.20 -17.03 23.21
N PRO A 6 4.19 -16.10 23.12
CA PRO A 6 4.58 -15.30 24.25
C PRO A 6 3.42 -14.41 24.68
N THR A 7 2.93 -14.62 25.90
CA THR A 7 2.17 -13.66 26.68
C THR A 7 3.14 -12.57 27.14
N GLY A 8 3.16 -11.46 26.40
CA GLY A 8 3.81 -10.22 26.79
C GLY A 8 2.75 -9.14 26.94
N ASP A 9 2.59 -8.64 28.16
CA ASP A 9 1.75 -7.52 28.54
C ASP A 9 2.26 -6.23 27.90
N ASP A 10 1.91 -5.96 26.62
CA ASP A 10 1.73 -4.61 26.03
C ASP A 10 1.30 -4.63 24.54
N LEU A 11 0.66 -5.70 24.06
CA LEU A 11 0.07 -5.77 22.72
C LEU A 11 -1.45 -5.60 22.80
N THR A 12 -1.94 -4.53 23.44
CA THR A 12 -3.32 -4.10 23.20
C THR A 12 -3.35 -3.34 21.87
N PRO A 13 -3.83 -3.92 20.75
CA PRO A 13 -4.22 -3.08 19.63
C PRO A 13 -5.32 -2.17 20.16
N HIS A 14 -5.09 -0.86 20.27
CA HIS A 14 -6.13 0.10 20.62
C HIS A 14 -7.12 0.16 19.44
N PRO A 15 -8.29 -0.49 19.47
CA PRO A 15 -9.16 -0.55 18.31
C PRO A 15 -9.99 0.74 18.23
N TYR A 16 -10.06 1.41 17.07
CA TYR A 16 -10.89 2.62 16.91
C TYR A 16 -12.40 2.34 16.83
N SER A 17 -12.84 1.14 17.12
CA SER A 17 -14.02 0.59 16.45
C SER A 17 -15.37 0.77 17.15
N LYS A 18 -15.46 1.76 18.02
CA LYS A 18 -16.74 2.29 18.50
C LYS A 18 -16.77 3.81 18.61
N LEU A 19 -15.76 4.45 18.04
CA LEU A 19 -15.42 5.82 18.37
C LEU A 19 -16.26 6.85 17.60
N TYR A 20 -16.85 6.49 16.46
CA TYR A 20 -17.60 7.43 15.61
C TYR A 20 -19.09 7.07 15.61
N PRO A 21 -19.97 7.90 16.20
CA PRO A 21 -21.41 7.64 16.25
C PRO A 21 -22.08 7.71 14.87
N GLN A 22 -21.41 8.34 13.90
CA GLN A 22 -21.86 8.46 12.52
C GLN A 22 -20.67 8.27 11.58
N VAL A 23 -20.95 7.67 10.43
CA VAL A 23 -19.98 7.50 9.36
C VAL A 23 -19.61 8.88 8.81
N ILE A 24 -18.32 9.16 8.73
CA ILE A 24 -17.83 10.43 8.21
C ILE A 24 -17.73 10.33 6.68
N LYS A 25 -18.59 11.08 5.98
CA LYS A 25 -18.59 11.13 4.50
C LYS A 25 -17.45 12.01 3.99
N LYS A 26 -16.54 11.44 3.19
CA LYS A 26 -15.54 12.19 2.45
C LYS A 26 -16.09 12.52 1.06
N LEU A 27 -16.22 13.81 0.74
CA LEU A 27 -16.62 14.27 -0.60
C LEU A 27 -15.64 13.68 -1.63
N ALA A 28 -16.18 12.97 -2.63
CA ALA A 28 -15.39 12.43 -3.72
C ALA A 28 -14.48 13.51 -4.32
N LYS A 29 -13.23 13.13 -4.59
CA LYS A 29 -12.38 13.90 -5.51
C LYS A 29 -13.11 13.92 -6.85
N PRO A 30 -13.16 15.07 -7.55
CA PRO A 30 -13.80 15.12 -8.87
C PRO A 30 -13.19 14.04 -9.75
N HIS A 31 -14.04 13.25 -10.42
CA HIS A 31 -13.56 12.28 -11.39
C HIS A 31 -12.63 12.99 -12.38
N PRO A 32 -11.49 12.41 -12.76
CA PRO A 32 -10.73 12.96 -13.87
C PRO A 32 -11.67 13.11 -15.06
N LEU A 33 -11.76 14.34 -15.60
CA LEU A 33 -12.58 14.67 -16.77
C LEU A 33 -12.52 13.53 -17.78
N ASN A 34 -13.69 13.08 -18.26
CA ASN A 34 -13.88 11.98 -19.21
C ASN A 34 -12.59 11.64 -19.97
N LEU A 35 -12.00 10.47 -19.70
CA LEU A 35 -10.73 10.01 -20.31
C LEU A 35 -10.78 9.92 -21.86
N LEU A 36 -11.93 10.21 -22.47
CA LEU A 36 -12.19 10.27 -23.91
C LEU A 36 -12.51 11.68 -24.45
N GLU A 37 -12.67 12.70 -23.59
CA GLU A 37 -12.84 14.11 -23.96
C GLU A 37 -11.64 14.97 -23.53
N VAL A 38 -10.42 14.50 -23.73
CA VAL A 38 -9.30 15.44 -23.87
C VAL A 38 -9.36 16.01 -25.29
N ARG A 39 -10.18 17.06 -25.43
CA ARG A 39 -10.29 17.88 -26.64
C ARG A 39 -8.90 18.30 -27.11
N LYS A 40 -8.77 18.26 -28.44
CA LYS A 40 -7.74 18.91 -29.25
C LYS A 40 -7.42 20.30 -28.69
N ASP A 41 -6.33 20.44 -27.97
CA ASP A 41 -5.65 21.72 -27.89
C ASP A 41 -4.20 21.56 -28.32
N GLN A 42 -3.97 21.99 -29.55
CA GLN A 42 -2.70 21.89 -30.24
C GLN A 42 -1.75 22.99 -29.76
N ASN A 43 -0.53 22.57 -29.40
CA ASN A 43 0.73 23.22 -29.80
C ASN A 43 1.07 24.66 -29.36
N ARG A 44 0.46 25.28 -28.35
CA ARG A 44 0.96 26.59 -27.86
C ARG A 44 1.38 26.73 -26.40
N GLY A 45 1.31 25.68 -25.58
CA GLY A 45 1.81 25.69 -24.20
C GLY A 45 3.03 24.79 -23.91
N PHE A 46 3.28 23.78 -24.76
CA PHE A 46 4.22 22.68 -24.45
C PHE A 46 5.67 23.15 -24.23
N TRP A 47 6.18 24.06 -25.06
CA TRP A 47 7.55 24.54 -24.97
C TRP A 47 7.78 25.55 -23.83
N ARG A 48 6.75 26.31 -23.43
CA ARG A 48 6.81 27.24 -22.28
C ARG A 48 6.66 26.51 -20.95
N GLY A 49 5.73 25.55 -20.88
CA GLY A 49 5.58 24.63 -19.75
C GLY A 49 6.80 23.74 -19.55
N MET A 50 7.39 23.19 -20.62
CA MET A 50 8.69 22.50 -20.51
C MET A 50 9.80 23.45 -20.08
N SER A 51 9.92 24.66 -20.63
CA SER A 51 10.93 25.63 -20.20
C SER A 51 10.87 25.85 -18.68
N ASP A 52 9.69 26.09 -18.14
CA ASP A 52 9.53 26.49 -16.75
C ASP A 52 9.54 25.28 -15.79
N TYR A 53 9.09 24.12 -16.26
CA TYR A 53 9.21 22.82 -15.59
C TYR A 53 10.66 22.29 -15.60
N TRP A 54 11.39 22.38 -16.72
CA TRP A 54 12.83 22.06 -16.78
C TRP A 54 13.65 23.09 -16.01
N LYS A 55 13.26 24.37 -15.95
CA LYS A 55 13.89 25.34 -15.05
C LYS A 55 13.58 25.09 -13.57
N ASN A 56 12.44 24.48 -13.23
CA ASN A 56 12.07 24.13 -11.84
C ASN A 56 12.63 22.76 -11.41
N ILE A 57 12.68 21.77 -12.29
CA ILE A 57 13.42 20.52 -12.12
C ILE A 57 14.90 20.83 -12.06
N ALA A 58 15.44 21.60 -13.02
CA ALA A 58 16.80 22.10 -12.91
C ALA A 58 16.93 22.90 -11.61
N ARG A 59 16.06 23.84 -11.22
CA ARG A 59 16.26 24.54 -9.94
C ARG A 59 16.13 23.68 -8.68
N ASN A 60 15.32 22.60 -8.64
CA ASN A 60 15.17 21.74 -7.47
C ASN A 60 16.24 20.63 -7.44
N VAL A 61 16.48 19.97 -8.57
CA VAL A 61 17.60 19.03 -8.77
C VAL A 61 18.91 19.81 -8.66
N VAL A 62 19.14 20.87 -9.42
CA VAL A 62 20.31 21.76 -9.27
C VAL A 62 20.34 22.47 -7.91
N ARG A 63 19.27 22.74 -7.14
CA ARG A 63 19.45 23.18 -5.73
C ARG A 63 19.91 22.04 -4.81
N LEU A 64 19.47 20.80 -5.06
CA LEU A 64 19.97 19.59 -4.41
C LEU A 64 21.40 19.22 -4.85
N PHE A 65 21.78 19.51 -6.09
CA PHE A 65 23.03 19.13 -6.73
C PHE A 65 24.07 20.28 -6.84
N ARG A 66 23.68 21.55 -6.73
CA ARG A 66 24.55 22.77 -6.77
C ARG A 66 24.75 23.37 -5.39
N LYS A 67 24.01 22.90 -4.38
CA LYS A 67 24.33 23.15 -2.97
C LYS A 67 25.18 22.00 -2.42
N ARG A 68 26.25 21.67 -3.13
CA ARG A 68 27.54 21.15 -2.62
C ARG A 68 28.38 20.74 -3.82
N LYS A 69 29.36 21.58 -4.14
CA LYS A 69 30.50 21.24 -5.00
C LYS A 69 31.57 20.53 -4.14
N ASP A 70 31.11 19.68 -3.23
CA ASP A 70 31.87 18.78 -2.37
C ASP A 70 31.23 17.40 -2.53
N LYS A 71 32.07 16.37 -2.65
CA LYS A 71 31.67 14.96 -2.70
C LYS A 71 30.97 14.55 -1.40
N ASP A 72 29.73 14.92 -1.19
CA ASP A 72 28.94 14.49 -0.04
C ASP A 72 27.87 13.50 -0.48
N ASN A 73 27.98 12.29 0.06
CA ASN A 73 27.04 11.17 -0.09
C ASN A 73 25.59 11.63 0.14
N PHE A 74 24.66 11.17 -0.71
CA PHE A 74 23.23 11.24 -0.40
C PHE A 74 22.98 10.58 0.96
N ASP A 75 22.57 11.37 1.95
CA ASP A 75 22.32 10.88 3.29
C ASP A 75 20.94 10.23 3.35
N PHE A 76 20.92 8.92 3.20
CA PHE A 76 19.72 8.10 3.27
C PHE A 76 18.98 8.24 4.60
N GLN A 77 19.68 8.53 5.70
CA GLN A 77 19.06 8.60 7.01
C GLN A 77 18.24 9.87 7.15
N VAL A 78 18.80 11.02 6.73
CA VAL A 78 18.08 12.30 6.69
C VAL A 78 16.82 12.21 5.81
N TYR A 79 16.91 11.49 4.68
CA TYR A 79 15.75 11.24 3.82
C TYR A 79 14.65 10.44 4.55
N LEU A 80 14.99 9.34 5.20
CA LEU A 80 14.03 8.52 5.96
C LEU A 80 13.44 9.26 7.18
N ASP A 81 14.19 10.19 7.76
CA ASP A 81 13.73 10.99 8.89
C ASP A 81 12.85 12.17 8.48
N SER A 82 12.93 12.60 7.22
CA SER A 82 12.04 13.62 6.64
C SER A 82 10.65 13.10 6.25
N ALA A 83 10.42 11.79 6.35
CA ALA A 83 9.16 11.18 5.95
C ALA A 83 7.99 11.62 6.85
N PRO A 84 6.79 11.82 6.28
CA PRO A 84 5.63 12.21 7.06
C PRO A 84 5.25 11.12 8.06
N THR A 85 4.81 11.55 9.24
CA THR A 85 4.32 10.67 10.32
C THR A 85 2.84 10.89 10.56
N GLU A 86 2.10 9.82 10.77
CA GLU A 86 0.67 9.85 11.08
C GLU A 86 0.40 9.11 12.37
N LYS A 87 -0.52 9.65 13.18
CA LYS A 87 -0.90 9.02 14.44
C LYS A 87 -2.00 8.00 14.19
N ILE A 88 -1.66 6.71 14.30
CA ILE A 88 -2.53 5.59 14.02
C ILE A 88 -2.52 4.65 15.21
N LEU A 89 -3.70 4.37 15.73
CA LEU A 89 -3.96 3.54 16.91
C LEU A 89 -3.18 4.01 18.15
N GLY A 90 -2.93 5.33 18.26
CA GLY A 90 -2.13 5.91 19.34
C GLY A 90 -0.63 5.96 19.07
N GLU A 91 -0.14 5.23 18.07
CA GLU A 91 1.27 5.17 17.66
C GLU A 91 1.57 6.21 16.56
N ASN A 92 2.73 6.85 16.60
CA ASN A 92 3.19 7.68 15.48
C ASN A 92 3.92 6.80 14.47
N LEU A 93 3.29 6.56 13.33
CA LEU A 93 3.84 5.70 12.26
C LEU A 93 4.34 6.55 11.10
N LYS A 94 5.55 6.25 10.61
CA LYS A 94 6.09 6.86 9.38
C LYS A 94 5.38 6.27 8.16
N VAL A 95 5.02 7.12 7.20
CA VAL A 95 4.45 6.69 5.92
C VAL A 95 5.59 6.26 4.99
N ALA A 96 5.75 4.95 4.84
CA ALA A 96 6.80 4.36 4.00
C ALA A 96 6.44 4.45 2.51
N ALA A 97 5.19 4.15 2.15
CA ALA A 97 4.69 4.33 0.79
C ALA A 97 3.28 4.93 0.78
N GLU A 98 2.99 5.76 -0.22
CA GLU A 98 1.68 6.36 -0.44
C GLU A 98 1.31 6.26 -1.93
N VAL A 99 0.12 5.74 -2.20
CA VAL A 99 -0.52 5.76 -3.51
C VAL A 99 -1.74 6.66 -3.39
N GLU A 100 -1.82 7.70 -4.22
CA GLU A 100 -2.89 8.70 -4.19
C GLU A 100 -3.52 8.82 -5.59
N ASP A 101 -4.76 8.35 -5.70
CA ASP A 101 -5.65 8.42 -6.87
C ASP A 101 -4.98 8.13 -8.20
N ILE A 102 -4.28 7.00 -8.28
CA ILE A 102 -3.59 6.62 -9.51
C ILE A 102 -4.59 6.14 -10.58
N TYR A 103 -4.71 6.91 -11.65
CA TYR A 103 -5.36 6.46 -12.88
C TYR A 103 -4.29 6.01 -13.87
N LEU A 104 -4.24 4.71 -14.14
CA LEU A 104 -3.23 4.11 -15.01
C LEU A 104 -3.89 3.38 -16.18
N THR A 105 -3.45 3.73 -17.39
CA THR A 105 -3.82 3.03 -18.62
C THR A 105 -2.61 2.32 -19.23
N PHE A 106 -2.83 1.20 -19.89
CA PHE A 106 -1.84 0.58 -20.77
C PHE A 106 -2.20 0.86 -22.23
N LYS A 107 -1.21 1.27 -23.01
CA LYS A 107 -1.32 1.29 -24.48
C LYS A 107 -1.31 -0.13 -25.01
N ASN A 108 -2.26 -0.43 -25.89
CA ASN A 108 -2.24 -1.69 -26.64
C ASN A 108 -1.03 -1.67 -27.61
N PRO A 109 -0.08 -2.63 -27.51
CA PRO A 109 1.06 -2.69 -28.43
C PRO A 109 0.64 -2.87 -29.90
N ALA A 110 -0.45 -3.59 -30.16
CA ALA A 110 -0.96 -3.83 -31.51
C ALA A 110 -1.71 -2.61 -32.09
N ASN A 111 -2.33 -1.81 -31.22
CA ASN A 111 -3.01 -0.58 -31.61
C ASN A 111 -2.73 0.53 -30.59
N PRO A 112 -1.66 1.33 -30.78
CA PRO A 112 -1.26 2.35 -29.80
C PRO A 112 -2.27 3.46 -29.52
N LYS A 113 -3.34 3.57 -30.34
CA LYS A 113 -4.46 4.50 -30.11
C LYS A 113 -5.43 3.97 -29.05
N GLU A 114 -5.47 2.66 -28.85
CA GLU A 114 -6.31 2.01 -27.84
C GLU A 114 -5.57 2.01 -26.50
N LYS A 115 -6.26 2.50 -25.47
CA LYS A 115 -5.79 2.52 -24.08
C LYS A 115 -6.74 1.68 -23.23
N ASN A 116 -6.18 0.84 -22.38
CA ASN A 116 -6.94 0.03 -21.43
C ASN A 116 -6.68 0.55 -20.02
N LEU A 117 -7.73 1.08 -19.38
CA LEU A 117 -7.70 1.48 -17.98
C LEU A 117 -7.55 0.24 -17.10
N VAL A 118 -6.61 0.29 -16.16
CA VAL A 118 -6.34 -0.83 -15.22
C VAL A 118 -6.41 -0.39 -13.77
N LEU A 119 -6.04 0.86 -13.47
CA LEU A 119 -6.22 1.45 -12.14
C LEU A 119 -7.17 2.65 -12.24
N ARG A 120 -8.13 2.72 -11.32
CA ARG A 120 -9.24 3.67 -11.28
C ARG A 120 -9.21 4.54 -10.01
N GLY A 121 -8.04 5.08 -9.68
CA GLY A 121 -7.85 5.89 -8.49
C GLY A 121 -7.77 5.11 -7.17
N PRO A 122 -6.97 4.03 -7.06
CA PRO A 122 -6.71 3.44 -5.76
C PRO A 122 -5.90 4.42 -4.91
N SER A 123 -6.30 4.55 -3.65
CA SER A 123 -5.66 5.41 -2.66
C SER A 123 -5.43 4.63 -1.37
N PHE A 124 -4.18 4.51 -0.94
CA PHE A 124 -3.81 3.84 0.30
C PHE A 124 -2.38 4.20 0.74
N LYS A 125 -2.08 3.92 2.01
CA LYS A 125 -0.76 4.14 2.62
C LYS A 125 -0.22 2.84 3.20
N ILE A 126 1.10 2.74 3.24
CA ILE A 126 1.85 1.66 3.87
C ILE A 126 2.76 2.28 4.92
N TYR A 127 2.65 1.79 6.15
CA TYR A 127 3.39 2.31 7.29
C TYR A 127 4.66 1.50 7.57
N GLU A 128 5.71 2.19 8.02
CA GLU A 128 6.95 1.55 8.45
C GLU A 128 6.68 0.59 9.61
N GLY A 129 7.32 -0.58 9.59
CA GLY A 129 7.14 -1.57 10.64
C GLY A 129 5.75 -2.21 10.69
N LYS A 130 4.94 -2.11 9.64
CA LYS A 130 3.63 -2.79 9.53
C LYS A 130 3.51 -3.57 8.21
N ILE A 131 2.68 -4.59 8.22
CA ILE A 131 2.31 -5.41 7.07
C ILE A 131 0.93 -4.97 6.58
N HIS A 132 0.91 -4.39 5.38
CA HIS A 132 -0.28 -3.96 4.67
C HIS A 132 -0.62 -4.98 3.61
N ALA A 133 -1.73 -5.70 3.80
CA ALA A 133 -2.24 -6.59 2.79
C ALA A 133 -3.01 -5.82 1.71
N ILE A 134 -2.85 -6.24 0.46
CA ILE A 134 -3.70 -5.83 -0.66
C ILE A 134 -4.30 -7.10 -1.26
N ILE A 135 -5.62 -7.20 -1.21
CA ILE A 135 -6.35 -8.40 -1.63
C ILE A 135 -7.41 -8.07 -2.66
N GLY A 136 -7.65 -9.00 -3.58
CA GLY A 136 -8.71 -8.92 -4.56
C GLY A 136 -8.65 -10.08 -5.53
N GLU A 137 -9.71 -10.28 -6.32
CA GLU A 137 -9.75 -11.28 -7.37
C GLU A 137 -8.67 -11.07 -8.45
N SER A 138 -8.38 -12.09 -9.25
CA SER A 138 -7.47 -11.97 -10.39
C SER A 138 -7.93 -10.85 -11.34
N GLY A 139 -6.99 -10.07 -11.87
CA GLY A 139 -7.30 -8.92 -12.73
C GLY A 139 -7.76 -7.65 -12.00
N SER A 140 -7.81 -7.62 -10.67
CA SER A 140 -8.23 -6.43 -9.91
C SER A 140 -7.23 -5.26 -9.94
N GLY A 141 -6.01 -5.45 -10.46
CA GLY A 141 -4.96 -4.43 -10.57
C GLY A 141 -3.79 -4.57 -9.58
N LYS A 142 -3.80 -5.59 -8.72
CA LYS A 142 -2.78 -5.85 -7.68
C LYS A 142 -1.33 -5.83 -8.18
N SER A 143 -1.00 -6.62 -9.21
CA SER A 143 0.37 -6.68 -9.74
C SER A 143 0.82 -5.37 -10.42
N VAL A 144 -0.12 -4.55 -10.87
CA VAL A 144 0.18 -3.20 -11.37
C VAL A 144 0.57 -2.27 -10.22
N ILE A 145 -0.09 -2.41 -9.06
CA ILE A 145 0.32 -1.72 -7.84
C ILE A 145 1.72 -2.15 -7.39
N THR A 146 2.04 -3.46 -7.43
CA THR A 146 3.41 -3.96 -7.21
C THR A 146 4.42 -3.23 -8.09
N SER A 147 4.11 -3.19 -9.39
CA SER A 147 4.97 -2.59 -10.40
C SER A 147 5.13 -1.08 -10.23
N LEU A 148 4.09 -0.39 -9.76
CA LEU A 148 4.13 1.05 -9.47
C LEU A 148 5.03 1.38 -8.29
N LEU A 149 4.92 0.63 -7.20
CA LEU A 149 5.73 0.84 -6.00
C LEU A 149 7.22 0.59 -6.27
N TYR A 150 7.53 -0.35 -7.16
CA TYR A 150 8.91 -0.71 -7.51
C TYR A 150 9.46 -0.01 -8.77
N GLY A 151 8.62 0.70 -9.53
CA GLY A 151 9.03 1.41 -10.74
C GLY A 151 9.22 0.56 -11.99
N LEU A 152 8.48 -0.56 -12.12
CA LEU A 152 8.57 -1.52 -13.22
C LEU A 152 7.27 -1.64 -14.06
N THR A 153 6.45 -0.59 -14.13
CA THR A 153 5.19 -0.61 -14.91
C THR A 153 5.37 -0.77 -16.41
N GLY A 154 6.59 -0.66 -16.94
CA GLY A 154 6.89 -0.76 -18.37
C GLY A 154 6.60 0.52 -19.15
N ASN A 155 7.09 0.60 -20.38
CA ASN A 155 7.02 1.79 -21.23
C ASN A 155 5.62 2.05 -21.83
N ASN A 156 4.76 1.03 -21.81
CA ASN A 156 3.39 1.11 -22.32
C ASN A 156 2.38 1.59 -21.26
N ALA A 157 2.78 1.65 -19.98
CA ALA A 157 1.99 2.23 -18.92
C ALA A 157 1.98 3.77 -19.01
N ILE A 158 0.80 4.37 -18.86
CA ILE A 158 0.62 5.80 -18.76
C ILE A 158 -0.11 6.07 -17.44
N ILE A 159 0.55 6.81 -16.55
CA ILE A 159 -0.10 7.39 -15.38
C ILE A 159 -0.78 8.67 -15.86
N GLU A 160 -2.11 8.61 -16.01
CA GLU A 160 -2.92 9.74 -16.47
C GLU A 160 -3.08 10.78 -15.35
N SER A 161 -3.18 10.32 -14.10
CA SER A 161 -3.21 11.17 -12.90
C SER A 161 -2.84 10.40 -11.64
N GLY A 162 -2.67 11.13 -10.53
CA GLY A 162 -2.32 10.58 -9.23
C GLY A 162 -0.83 10.66 -8.91
N LYS A 163 -0.45 10.19 -7.72
CA LYS A 163 0.92 10.24 -7.21
C LYS A 163 1.28 8.93 -6.52
N VAL A 164 2.54 8.53 -6.68
CA VAL A 164 3.17 7.50 -5.87
C VAL A 164 4.33 8.14 -5.13
N LYS A 165 4.37 7.98 -3.81
CA LYS A 165 5.45 8.47 -2.95
C LYS A 165 6.09 7.33 -2.17
N LEU A 166 7.40 7.37 -2.03
CA LEU A 166 8.18 6.53 -1.11
C LEU A 166 8.82 7.46 -0.08
N TYR A 167 8.56 7.28 1.22
CA TYR A 167 9.04 8.16 2.30
C TYR A 167 8.90 9.66 1.96
N GLY A 168 7.77 10.05 1.38
CA GLY A 168 7.46 11.42 0.94
C GLY A 168 8.02 11.85 -0.42
N LEU A 169 8.96 11.12 -1.02
CA LEU A 169 9.49 11.42 -2.35
C LEU A 169 8.58 10.86 -3.46
N GLU A 170 8.13 11.74 -4.35
CA GLU A 170 7.34 11.37 -5.50
C GLU A 170 8.15 10.65 -6.58
N VAL A 171 7.73 9.42 -6.91
CA VAL A 171 8.44 8.52 -7.85
C VAL A 171 7.63 8.17 -9.10
N HIS A 172 6.35 8.55 -9.18
CA HIS A 172 5.45 8.19 -10.28
C HIS A 172 5.95 8.60 -11.68
N ASN A 173 6.71 9.70 -11.80
CA ASN A 173 7.26 10.17 -13.08
C ASN A 173 8.72 9.74 -13.32
N PHE A 174 9.27 8.86 -12.49
CA PHE A 174 10.65 8.39 -12.67
C PHE A 174 10.74 7.51 -13.91
N ASN A 175 11.63 7.88 -14.83
CA ASN A 175 12.06 6.98 -15.89
C ASN A 175 13.13 6.00 -15.37
N LEU A 176 13.57 5.07 -16.22
CA LEU A 176 14.58 4.08 -15.86
C LEU A 176 15.87 4.71 -15.31
N TYR A 177 16.33 5.81 -15.93
CA TYR A 177 17.52 6.53 -15.50
C TYR A 177 17.35 7.14 -14.09
N ASN A 178 16.18 7.70 -13.77
CA ASN A 178 15.89 8.23 -12.43
C ASN A 178 15.91 7.12 -11.38
N TRP A 179 15.34 5.96 -11.69
CA TRP A 179 15.36 4.81 -10.80
C TRP A 179 16.76 4.24 -10.56
N GLU A 180 17.61 4.18 -11.58
CA GLU A 180 19.00 3.75 -11.44
C GLU A 180 19.84 4.74 -10.62
N LYS A 181 19.73 6.05 -10.93
CA LYS A 181 20.52 7.08 -10.24
C LYS A 181 20.10 7.35 -8.80
N SER A 182 18.82 7.13 -8.47
CA SER A 182 18.31 7.36 -7.12
C SER A 182 18.75 6.29 -6.11
N HIS A 183 19.20 5.11 -6.58
CA HIS A 183 19.55 3.97 -5.74
C HIS A 183 18.42 3.55 -4.76
N LEU A 184 17.17 3.87 -5.09
CA LEU A 184 16.01 3.50 -4.27
C LEU A 184 15.71 2.00 -4.37
N ARG A 185 15.89 1.40 -5.55
CA ARG A 185 15.73 -0.05 -5.74
C ARG A 185 16.83 -0.81 -5.01
N GLY A 186 16.47 -1.91 -4.36
CA GLY A 186 17.37 -2.72 -3.54
C GLY A 186 17.51 -2.18 -2.10
N ARG A 187 17.75 -0.87 -1.94
CA ARG A 187 18.02 -0.25 -0.62
C ARG A 187 16.80 0.31 0.10
N ILE A 188 15.91 0.97 -0.62
CA ILE A 188 14.67 1.55 -0.04
C ILE A 188 13.50 0.64 -0.34
N VAL A 189 13.30 0.30 -1.61
CA VAL A 189 12.22 -0.59 -2.05
C VAL A 189 12.81 -1.82 -2.71
N SER A 190 12.31 -2.98 -2.32
CA SER A 190 12.62 -4.27 -2.94
C SER A 190 11.34 -5.08 -3.13
N ALA A 191 11.38 -6.04 -4.04
CA ALA A 191 10.20 -6.83 -4.38
C ALA A 191 10.51 -8.33 -4.46
N VAL A 192 9.61 -9.15 -3.90
CA VAL A 192 9.51 -10.60 -4.14
C VAL A 192 8.36 -10.77 -5.13
N PHE A 193 8.68 -11.06 -6.39
CA PHE A 193 7.68 -11.25 -7.44
C PHE A 193 7.08 -12.66 -7.44
N GLN A 194 5.95 -12.79 -8.12
CA GLN A 194 5.28 -14.07 -8.36
C GLN A 194 6.24 -15.04 -9.06
N ASN A 195 6.26 -16.30 -8.62
CA ASN A 195 7.14 -17.39 -9.04
C ASN A 195 8.62 -17.28 -8.58
N PRO A 196 9.01 -17.95 -7.47
CA PRO A 196 10.39 -17.98 -6.96
C PRO A 196 11.45 -18.38 -7.99
N MET A 197 11.11 -19.27 -8.94
CA MET A 197 12.04 -19.76 -9.96
C MET A 197 12.43 -18.67 -10.97
N SER A 198 11.63 -17.60 -11.07
CA SER A 198 11.96 -16.45 -11.93
C SER A 198 12.89 -15.45 -11.24
N ILE A 199 13.06 -15.54 -9.92
CA ILE A 199 13.89 -14.61 -9.15
C ILE A 199 15.37 -14.98 -9.22
N LEU A 200 15.67 -16.29 -9.17
CA LEU A 200 17.05 -16.79 -9.23
C LEU A 200 17.40 -17.25 -10.65
N ASP A 201 18.56 -16.86 -11.15
CA ASP A 201 19.11 -17.37 -12.39
C ASP A 201 19.43 -18.88 -12.23
N PRO A 202 18.79 -19.78 -13.00
CA PRO A 202 18.96 -21.23 -12.85
C PRO A 202 20.35 -21.72 -13.27
N THR A 203 21.12 -20.89 -13.98
CA THR A 203 22.48 -21.18 -14.48
C THR A 203 23.58 -20.70 -13.54
N MET A 204 23.22 -19.94 -12.48
CA MET A 204 24.15 -19.43 -11.49
C MET A 204 23.96 -20.10 -10.13
N LYS A 205 25.05 -20.32 -9.41
CA LYS A 205 24.99 -20.79 -8.02
C LYS A 205 24.29 -19.77 -7.13
N VAL A 206 23.46 -20.25 -6.21
CA VAL A 206 22.66 -19.43 -5.28
C VAL A 206 23.53 -18.41 -4.56
N GLY A 207 24.68 -18.83 -4.04
CA GLY A 207 25.52 -17.94 -3.26
C GLY A 207 26.10 -16.77 -4.03
N ASN A 208 26.39 -16.96 -5.32
CA ASN A 208 26.90 -15.88 -6.16
C ASN A 208 25.86 -14.77 -6.34
N GLN A 209 24.60 -15.15 -6.54
CA GLN A 209 23.50 -14.20 -6.77
C GLN A 209 23.22 -13.35 -5.50
N ILE A 210 23.22 -13.98 -4.32
CA ILE A 210 23.06 -13.27 -3.03
C ILE A 210 24.22 -12.29 -2.81
N ILE A 211 25.46 -12.76 -3.01
CA ILE A 211 26.68 -11.96 -2.81
C ILE A 211 26.71 -10.76 -3.76
N GLU A 212 26.37 -10.98 -5.03
CA GLU A 212 26.34 -9.94 -6.07
C GLU A 212 25.40 -8.80 -5.69
N GLY A 213 24.18 -9.12 -5.25
CA GLY A 213 23.20 -8.12 -4.81
C GLY A 213 23.75 -7.22 -3.69
N MET A 214 24.41 -7.79 -2.68
CA MET A 214 25.00 -7.02 -1.58
C MET A 214 26.16 -6.13 -2.02
N LEU A 215 27.00 -6.60 -2.94
CA LEU A 215 28.15 -5.84 -3.45
C LEU A 215 27.71 -4.68 -4.35
N ILE A 216 26.78 -4.92 -5.27
CA ILE A 216 26.26 -3.89 -6.19
C ILE A 216 25.57 -2.77 -5.42
N ASN A 217 24.82 -3.11 -4.37
CA ASN A 217 24.12 -2.12 -3.54
C ASN A 217 25.00 -1.48 -2.45
N GLY A 218 26.30 -1.85 -2.39
CA GLY A 218 27.24 -1.31 -1.42
C GLY A 218 26.91 -1.62 0.04
N ILE A 219 26.20 -2.73 0.30
CA ILE A 219 25.85 -3.18 1.65
C ILE A 219 27.09 -3.67 2.41
N VAL A 220 28.03 -4.27 1.68
CA VAL A 220 29.32 -4.77 2.15
C VAL A 220 30.40 -4.40 1.15
N LYS A 221 31.66 -4.31 1.60
CA LYS A 221 32.77 -3.85 0.75
C LYS A 221 33.52 -5.00 0.08
N THR A 222 33.54 -6.17 0.73
CA THR A 222 34.32 -7.31 0.25
C THR A 222 33.46 -8.54 0.04
N ARG A 223 33.90 -9.41 -0.88
CA ARG A 223 33.26 -10.70 -1.13
C ARG A 223 33.25 -11.61 0.10
N ALA A 224 34.30 -11.56 0.93
CA ALA A 224 34.39 -12.33 2.16
C ALA A 224 33.32 -11.91 3.18
N GLU A 225 33.14 -10.61 3.39
CA GLU A 225 32.04 -10.07 4.21
C GLU A 225 30.68 -10.45 3.64
N ALA A 226 30.48 -10.30 2.33
CA ALA A 226 29.24 -10.67 1.65
C ALA A 226 28.88 -12.15 1.85
N THR A 227 29.88 -13.03 1.82
CA THR A 227 29.68 -14.48 1.99
C THR A 227 29.23 -14.80 3.42
N LYS A 228 29.86 -14.16 4.42
CA LYS A 228 29.50 -14.31 5.83
C LYS A 228 28.09 -13.78 6.12
N GLU A 229 27.73 -12.63 5.55
CA GLU A 229 26.37 -12.08 5.68
C GLU A 229 25.33 -12.95 4.96
N ALA A 230 25.63 -13.44 3.75
CA ALA A 230 24.74 -14.34 3.00
C ALA A 230 24.38 -15.58 3.83
N ILE A 231 25.37 -16.20 4.47
CA ILE A 231 25.15 -17.35 5.37
C ILE A 231 24.18 -16.99 6.50
N LYS A 232 24.39 -15.87 7.19
CA LYS A 232 23.49 -15.42 8.26
C LYS A 232 22.06 -15.22 7.79
N TYR A 233 21.85 -14.61 6.62
CA TYR A 233 20.50 -14.39 6.08
C TYR A 233 19.84 -15.72 5.66
N LEU A 234 20.61 -16.67 5.12
CA LEU A 234 20.11 -18.02 4.86
C LEU A 234 19.69 -18.73 6.16
N GLU A 235 20.49 -18.64 7.23
CA GLU A 235 20.13 -19.17 8.55
C GLU A 235 18.83 -18.54 9.10
N MET A 236 18.68 -17.21 8.99
CA MET A 236 17.46 -16.51 9.41
C MET A 236 16.21 -16.96 8.65
N THR A 237 16.37 -17.44 7.41
CA THR A 237 15.27 -18.02 6.61
C THR A 237 15.14 -19.54 6.77
N ARG A 238 15.73 -20.08 7.85
CA ARG A 238 15.64 -21.49 8.25
C ARG A 238 16.22 -22.45 7.19
N ILE A 239 17.22 -22.01 6.43
CA ILE A 239 17.95 -22.87 5.49
C ILE A 239 18.98 -23.69 6.27
N ASN A 240 18.88 -25.02 6.16
CA ASN A 240 19.82 -25.93 6.78
C ASN A 240 21.11 -26.01 5.94
N ASN A 241 22.26 -26.04 6.62
CA ASN A 241 23.59 -26.11 5.99
C ASN A 241 23.77 -25.04 4.88
N PRO A 242 23.66 -23.74 5.24
CA PRO A 242 23.71 -22.64 4.29
C PRO A 242 24.98 -22.65 3.44
N GLU A 243 26.14 -23.05 3.99
CA GLU A 243 27.41 -23.15 3.26
C GLU A 243 27.36 -24.15 2.11
N ALA A 244 26.65 -25.27 2.29
CA ALA A 244 26.41 -26.22 1.20
C ALA A 244 25.43 -25.64 0.18
N VAL A 245 24.33 -25.04 0.63
CA VAL A 245 23.30 -24.45 -0.23
C VAL A 245 23.85 -23.33 -1.11
N MET A 246 24.79 -22.52 -0.61
CA MET A 246 25.49 -21.49 -1.38
C MET A 246 26.18 -22.02 -2.64
N LYS A 247 26.53 -23.32 -2.67
CA LYS A 247 27.22 -23.97 -3.79
C LYS A 247 26.26 -24.62 -4.80
N LEU A 248 24.99 -24.73 -4.47
CA LEU A 248 23.95 -25.36 -5.29
C LEU A 248 23.38 -24.37 -6.32
N TYR A 249 22.77 -24.93 -7.36
CA TYR A 249 21.96 -24.23 -8.35
C TYR A 249 20.47 -24.26 -7.96
N PRO A 250 19.65 -23.30 -8.41
CA PRO A 250 18.22 -23.28 -8.10
C PRO A 250 17.47 -24.57 -8.44
N HIS A 251 17.82 -25.24 -9.54
CA HIS A 251 17.16 -26.48 -9.97
C HIS A 251 17.47 -27.70 -9.09
N GLU A 252 18.42 -27.59 -8.16
CA GLU A 252 18.75 -28.64 -7.17
C GLU A 252 17.96 -28.50 -5.86
N LEU A 253 17.05 -27.52 -5.78
CA LEU A 253 16.37 -27.10 -4.55
C LEU A 253 14.85 -27.24 -4.67
N SER A 254 14.16 -27.45 -3.53
CA SER A 254 12.70 -27.45 -3.52
C SER A 254 12.14 -26.04 -3.66
N GLY A 255 10.91 -25.91 -4.17
CA GLY A 255 10.25 -24.60 -4.34
C GLY A 255 10.19 -23.78 -3.04
N GLY A 256 9.91 -24.44 -1.91
CA GLY A 256 9.94 -23.80 -0.58
C GLY A 256 11.33 -23.37 -0.12
N MET A 257 12.40 -24.06 -0.53
CA MET A 257 13.77 -23.59 -0.29
C MET A 257 14.11 -22.39 -1.16
N ILE A 258 13.74 -22.42 -2.45
CA ILE A 258 13.98 -21.32 -3.38
C ILE A 258 13.27 -20.05 -2.90
N GLN A 259 12.02 -20.16 -2.44
CA GLN A 259 11.28 -19.01 -1.91
C GLN A 259 11.98 -18.39 -0.69
N ARG A 260 12.45 -19.21 0.24
CA ARG A 260 13.17 -18.74 1.44
C ARG A 260 14.52 -18.13 1.09
N ILE A 261 15.24 -18.70 0.14
CA ILE A 261 16.49 -18.15 -0.41
C ILE A 261 16.24 -16.81 -1.10
N ALA A 262 15.17 -16.68 -1.89
CA ALA A 262 14.80 -15.42 -2.53
C ALA A 262 14.50 -14.32 -1.49
N ILE A 263 13.74 -14.66 -0.45
CA ILE A 263 13.50 -13.76 0.69
C ILE A 263 14.82 -13.37 1.37
N ALA A 264 15.71 -14.32 1.63
CA ALA A 264 17.02 -14.05 2.22
C ALA A 264 17.85 -13.10 1.35
N ALA A 265 17.91 -13.35 0.04
CA ALA A 265 18.63 -12.54 -0.92
C ALA A 265 18.13 -11.09 -0.91
N ILE A 266 16.81 -10.89 -0.93
CA ILE A 266 16.19 -9.57 -0.96
C ILE A 266 16.34 -8.83 0.36
N VAL A 267 16.08 -9.51 1.49
CA VAL A 267 16.18 -8.89 2.83
C VAL A 267 17.64 -8.60 3.20
N SER A 268 18.61 -9.32 2.61
CA SER A 268 20.03 -9.01 2.78
C SER A 268 20.43 -7.63 2.27
N LEU A 269 19.63 -7.04 1.37
CA LEU A 269 19.81 -5.67 0.89
C LEU A 269 19.33 -4.62 1.90
N LYS A 270 18.76 -5.05 3.03
CA LYS A 270 18.21 -4.22 4.12
C LYS A 270 17.17 -3.21 3.61
N PRO A 271 16.16 -3.65 2.83
CA PRO A 271 15.15 -2.75 2.31
C PRO A 271 14.29 -2.15 3.42
N LYS A 272 13.74 -0.97 3.16
CA LYS A 272 12.80 -0.28 4.04
C LYS A 272 11.35 -0.56 3.69
N ILE A 273 11.09 -0.90 2.43
CA ILE A 273 9.81 -1.32 1.87
C ILE A 273 10.04 -2.62 1.13
N LEU A 274 9.24 -3.62 1.46
CA LEU A 274 9.26 -4.91 0.80
C LEU A 274 7.89 -5.20 0.19
N VAL A 275 7.83 -5.23 -1.13
CA VAL A 275 6.62 -5.57 -1.87
C VAL A 275 6.64 -7.07 -2.15
N MET A 276 5.61 -7.80 -1.75
CA MET A 276 5.53 -9.24 -1.93
C MET A 276 4.29 -9.55 -2.76
N ASP A 277 4.48 -9.96 -4.01
CA ASP A 277 3.39 -10.31 -4.93
C ASP A 277 3.20 -11.83 -4.95
N GLU A 278 2.16 -12.30 -4.27
CA GLU A 278 1.80 -13.71 -4.16
C GLU A 278 2.95 -14.62 -3.67
N PRO A 279 3.61 -14.27 -2.53
CA PRO A 279 4.85 -14.93 -2.10
C PRO A 279 4.65 -16.37 -1.59
N THR A 280 3.42 -16.83 -1.41
CA THR A 280 3.11 -18.19 -0.94
C THR A 280 2.28 -18.98 -1.94
N THR A 281 1.97 -18.41 -3.11
CA THR A 281 1.23 -19.12 -4.15
C THR A 281 1.99 -20.37 -4.59
N ALA A 282 1.26 -21.47 -4.80
CA ALA A 282 1.79 -22.78 -5.21
C ALA A 282 2.71 -23.48 -4.17
N LEU A 283 2.71 -23.05 -2.91
CA LEU A 283 3.33 -23.79 -1.81
C LEU A 283 2.31 -24.68 -1.10
N ASP A 284 2.76 -25.78 -0.50
CA ASP A 284 1.91 -26.57 0.39
C ASP A 284 1.60 -25.78 1.68
N PRO A 285 0.48 -26.06 2.37
CA PRO A 285 0.07 -25.30 3.56
C PRO A 285 1.12 -25.26 4.68
N THR A 286 1.96 -26.31 4.81
CA THR A 286 2.97 -26.37 5.88
C THR A 286 4.14 -25.44 5.56
N VAL A 287 4.65 -25.49 4.33
CA VAL A 287 5.70 -24.58 3.86
C VAL A 287 5.19 -23.14 3.79
N GLN A 288 3.93 -22.93 3.41
CA GLN A 288 3.31 -21.60 3.45
C GLN A 288 3.35 -21.00 4.86
N ALA A 289 2.91 -21.74 5.88
CA ALA A 289 2.96 -21.26 7.27
C ALA A 289 4.39 -20.92 7.70
N LEU A 290 5.36 -21.78 7.36
CA LEU A 290 6.78 -21.55 7.62
C LEU A 290 7.29 -20.23 6.97
N VAL A 291 6.90 -19.97 5.71
CA VAL A 291 7.30 -18.74 5.00
C VAL A 291 6.66 -17.51 5.64
N LEU A 292 5.39 -17.58 6.03
CA LEU A 292 4.70 -16.47 6.70
C LEU A 292 5.33 -16.12 8.05
N ASP A 293 5.75 -17.12 8.84
CA ASP A 293 6.49 -16.91 10.08
C ASP A 293 7.82 -16.19 9.83
N ILE A 294 8.58 -16.63 8.83
CA ILE A 294 9.85 -15.99 8.45
C ILE A 294 9.61 -14.53 8.06
N ILE A 295 8.58 -14.24 7.25
CA ILE A 295 8.27 -12.87 6.83
C ILE A 295 7.97 -11.99 8.04
N ARG A 296 7.14 -12.47 8.98
CA ARG A 296 6.83 -11.75 10.22
C ARG A 296 8.08 -11.51 11.07
N GLU A 297 8.91 -12.52 11.28
CA GLU A 297 10.14 -12.39 12.07
C GLU A 297 11.12 -11.36 11.44
N LEU A 298 11.31 -11.40 10.13
CA LEU A 298 12.18 -10.46 9.42
C LEU A 298 11.60 -9.04 9.46
N GLN A 299 10.29 -8.92 9.31
CA GLN A 299 9.57 -7.66 9.38
C GLN A 299 9.79 -6.96 10.73
N GLN A 300 9.59 -7.69 11.83
CA GLN A 300 9.77 -7.18 13.19
C GLN A 300 11.24 -6.86 13.47
N LYS A 301 12.15 -7.75 13.08
CA LYS A 301 13.59 -7.61 13.33
C LYS A 301 14.21 -6.40 12.64
N PHE A 302 13.75 -6.09 11.43
CA PHE A 302 14.32 -5.02 10.59
C PHE A 302 13.41 -3.80 10.44
N ASN A 303 12.25 -3.79 11.11
CA ASN A 303 11.23 -2.74 11.04
C ASN A 303 10.80 -2.41 9.60
N ILE A 304 10.60 -3.44 8.77
CA ILE A 304 10.33 -3.29 7.34
C ILE A 304 8.84 -2.97 7.13
N ALA A 305 8.54 -2.03 6.24
CA ALA A 305 7.19 -1.83 5.71
C ALA A 305 6.88 -2.90 4.66
N ILE A 306 5.85 -3.72 4.83
CA ILE A 306 5.54 -4.79 3.87
C ILE A 306 4.23 -4.49 3.14
N ALA A 307 4.28 -4.48 1.81
CA ALA A 307 3.11 -4.54 0.94
C ALA A 307 2.87 -6.01 0.58
N PHE A 308 1.95 -6.68 1.27
CA PHE A 308 1.67 -8.11 1.09
C PHE A 308 0.49 -8.31 0.15
N ILE A 309 0.75 -8.76 -1.07
CA ILE A 309 -0.25 -8.84 -2.13
C ILE A 309 -0.62 -10.31 -2.31
N THR A 310 -1.91 -10.62 -2.20
CA THR A 310 -2.41 -11.99 -2.35
C THR A 310 -3.89 -11.98 -2.73
N HIS A 311 -4.43 -13.14 -3.11
CA HIS A 311 -5.86 -13.37 -3.26
C HIS A 311 -6.45 -14.21 -2.10
N ASP A 312 -5.62 -14.71 -1.19
CA ASP A 312 -6.03 -15.57 -0.07
C ASP A 312 -6.25 -14.75 1.22
N LEU A 313 -7.51 -14.59 1.60
CA LEU A 313 -7.90 -13.84 2.80
C LEU A 313 -7.54 -14.58 4.11
N GLY A 314 -7.39 -15.91 4.09
CA GLY A 314 -6.91 -16.70 5.23
C GLY A 314 -5.43 -16.44 5.54
N VAL A 315 -4.60 -16.33 4.50
CA VAL A 315 -3.20 -15.89 4.64
C VAL A 315 -3.14 -14.48 5.22
N VAL A 316 -3.91 -13.55 4.66
CA VAL A 316 -3.97 -12.16 5.13
C VAL A 316 -4.36 -12.08 6.60
N ALA A 317 -5.36 -12.86 7.03
CA ALA A 317 -5.81 -12.92 8.41
C ALA A 317 -4.72 -13.40 9.39
N SER A 318 -3.77 -14.19 8.89
CA SER A 318 -2.69 -14.73 9.70
C SER A 318 -1.49 -13.80 9.85
N ILE A 319 -1.24 -12.89 8.91
CA ILE A 319 0.03 -12.12 8.83
C ILE A 319 -0.12 -10.59 8.92
N SER A 320 -1.22 -10.01 8.45
CA SER A 320 -1.32 -8.55 8.26
C SER A 320 -1.81 -7.76 9.48
N GLU A 321 -1.41 -6.49 9.57
CA GLU A 321 -2.01 -5.51 10.48
C GLU A 321 -3.09 -4.67 9.80
N PHE A 322 -2.90 -4.32 8.54
CA PHE A 322 -3.86 -3.56 7.72
C PHE A 322 -4.25 -4.34 6.48
N ILE A 323 -5.50 -4.20 6.03
CA ILE A 323 -6.03 -4.86 4.84
C ILE A 323 -6.65 -3.82 3.92
N ASN A 324 -6.31 -3.90 2.64
CA ASN A 324 -6.89 -3.11 1.56
C ASN A 324 -7.56 -4.05 0.56
N ILE A 325 -8.89 -3.99 0.48
CA ILE A 325 -9.71 -4.73 -0.48
C ILE A 325 -9.72 -3.96 -1.80
N MET A 326 -9.22 -4.59 -2.85
CA MET A 326 -9.10 -4.05 -4.19
C MET A 326 -10.04 -4.76 -5.16
N TYR A 327 -10.85 -3.97 -5.86
CA TYR A 327 -11.75 -4.45 -6.90
C TYR A 327 -11.72 -3.53 -8.12
N ALA A 328 -11.62 -4.11 -9.31
CA ALA A 328 -11.68 -3.38 -10.60
C ALA A 328 -10.82 -2.09 -10.64
N GLY A 329 -9.56 -2.18 -10.17
CA GLY A 329 -8.61 -1.07 -10.19
C GLY A 329 -8.76 -0.07 -9.03
N GLN A 330 -9.65 -0.30 -8.07
CA GLN A 330 -9.94 0.62 -6.95
C GLN A 330 -9.76 -0.07 -5.60
N ILE A 331 -9.37 0.69 -4.57
CA ILE A 331 -9.53 0.25 -3.18
C ILE A 331 -10.96 0.58 -2.76
N ILE A 332 -11.74 -0.45 -2.45
CA ILE A 332 -13.16 -0.32 -2.10
C ILE A 332 -13.39 -0.43 -0.59
N GLU A 333 -12.46 -1.02 0.14
CA GLU A 333 -12.49 -1.08 1.59
C GLU A 333 -11.06 -1.16 2.12
N SER A 334 -10.73 -0.40 3.17
CA SER A 334 -9.41 -0.39 3.79
C SER A 334 -9.56 -0.21 5.29
N GLY A 335 -8.78 -0.93 6.08
CA GLY A 335 -8.92 -0.92 7.54
C GLY A 335 -7.84 -1.71 8.22
N THR A 336 -7.87 -1.71 9.56
CA THR A 336 -7.14 -2.71 10.33
C THR A 336 -7.66 -4.11 10.00
N ARG A 337 -6.83 -5.12 10.20
CA ARG A 337 -7.22 -6.52 10.02
C ARG A 337 -8.50 -6.87 10.77
N GLU A 338 -8.67 -6.36 11.98
CA GLU A 338 -9.86 -6.64 12.78
C GLU A 338 -11.12 -5.97 12.21
N GLU A 339 -11.03 -4.71 11.77
CA GLU A 339 -12.13 -4.01 11.11
C GLU A 339 -12.61 -4.74 9.86
N ILE A 340 -11.69 -5.13 8.97
CA ILE A 340 -12.06 -5.77 7.72
C ILE A 340 -12.56 -7.21 7.91
N LEU A 341 -11.99 -7.99 8.82
CA LEU A 341 -12.39 -9.39 9.00
C LEU A 341 -13.62 -9.57 9.90
N MET A 342 -13.87 -8.65 10.83
CA MET A 342 -14.93 -8.79 11.83
C MET A 342 -16.05 -7.77 11.67
N HIS A 343 -15.78 -6.62 11.05
CA HIS A 343 -16.77 -5.57 10.79
C HIS A 343 -16.78 -5.11 9.32
N PRO A 344 -16.68 -6.02 8.32
CA PRO A 344 -16.66 -5.61 6.92
C PRO A 344 -17.95 -4.86 6.56
N GLN A 345 -17.85 -3.80 5.78
CA GLN A 345 -19.00 -2.98 5.36
C GLN A 345 -19.32 -3.11 3.87
N HIS A 346 -18.33 -3.39 3.01
CA HIS A 346 -18.58 -3.43 1.58
C HIS A 346 -19.17 -4.81 1.17
N PRO A 347 -20.25 -4.86 0.36
CA PRO A 347 -20.85 -6.13 -0.08
C PRO A 347 -19.89 -7.10 -0.78
N TYR A 348 -18.94 -6.59 -1.56
CA TYR A 348 -17.85 -7.41 -2.12
C TYR A 348 -17.00 -8.09 -1.03
N THR A 349 -16.63 -7.36 0.03
CA THR A 349 -15.89 -7.91 1.17
C THR A 349 -16.71 -8.96 1.90
N TRP A 350 -18.03 -8.74 2.03
CA TRP A 350 -18.94 -9.78 2.55
C TRP A 350 -18.90 -11.04 1.70
N GLY A 351 -18.91 -10.89 0.38
CA GLY A 351 -18.74 -11.97 -0.57
C GLY A 351 -17.44 -12.73 -0.35
N LEU A 352 -16.30 -12.02 -0.29
CA LEU A 352 -14.98 -12.62 -0.08
C LEU A 352 -14.91 -13.44 1.21
N ILE A 353 -15.44 -12.90 2.32
CA ILE A 353 -15.47 -13.59 3.62
C ILE A 353 -16.41 -14.80 3.57
N SER A 354 -17.58 -14.65 2.94
CA SER A 354 -18.57 -15.73 2.83
C SER A 354 -18.12 -16.86 1.91
N SER A 355 -17.17 -16.58 1.00
CA SER A 355 -16.54 -17.55 0.12
C SER A 355 -15.35 -18.27 0.74
N MET A 356 -14.92 -17.90 1.96
CA MET A 356 -13.85 -18.60 2.65
C MET A 356 -14.27 -20.04 3.00
N PRO A 357 -13.43 -21.05 2.72
CA PRO A 357 -13.74 -22.41 3.10
C PRO A 357 -13.72 -22.58 4.61
N ASP A 358 -14.85 -23.00 5.17
CA ASP A 358 -14.92 -23.52 6.54
C ASP A 358 -14.78 -25.04 6.50
N TYR A 359 -13.58 -25.52 6.82
CA TYR A 359 -13.28 -26.96 6.82
C TYR A 359 -14.11 -27.77 7.83
N ASN A 360 -14.80 -27.11 8.77
CA ASN A 360 -15.66 -27.77 9.74
C ASN A 360 -17.12 -27.92 9.27
N ASN A 361 -17.52 -27.19 8.23
CA ASN A 361 -18.89 -27.16 7.73
C ASN A 361 -18.96 -27.68 6.30
N GLY A 362 -19.70 -28.77 6.07
CA GLY A 362 -19.92 -29.36 4.74
C GLY A 362 -20.91 -28.59 3.86
N GLU A 363 -21.19 -27.32 4.18
CA GLU A 363 -22.09 -26.49 3.40
C GLU A 363 -21.46 -26.08 2.07
N ARG A 364 -22.29 -25.83 1.06
CA ARG A 364 -21.83 -25.36 -0.23
C ARG A 364 -21.26 -23.95 -0.07
N LEU A 365 -20.03 -23.75 -0.53
CA LEU A 365 -19.39 -22.44 -0.50
C LEU A 365 -20.23 -21.41 -1.25
N ASN A 366 -20.45 -20.26 -0.61
CA ASN A 366 -21.07 -19.11 -1.27
C ASN A 366 -20.08 -18.56 -2.29
N VAL A 367 -20.56 -18.30 -3.51
CA VAL A 367 -19.72 -17.76 -4.60
C VAL A 367 -20.27 -16.38 -4.96
N ILE A 368 -19.37 -15.42 -5.15
CA ILE A 368 -19.74 -14.11 -5.69
C ILE A 368 -20.18 -14.28 -7.13
N LYS A 369 -21.46 -13.99 -7.42
CA LYS A 369 -22.06 -14.18 -8.75
C LYS A 369 -21.38 -13.32 -9.81
N GLY A 370 -21.48 -13.75 -11.07
CA GLY A 370 -20.94 -13.02 -12.22
C GLY A 370 -19.42 -13.10 -12.34
N ALA A 371 -18.87 -12.31 -13.26
CA ALA A 371 -17.43 -12.24 -13.53
C ALA A 371 -16.90 -10.83 -13.30
N VAL A 372 -15.62 -10.71 -12.98
CA VAL A 372 -14.91 -9.42 -12.93
C VAL A 372 -15.05 -8.73 -14.30
N PRO A 373 -15.34 -7.42 -14.36
CA PRO A 373 -15.36 -6.67 -15.60
C PRO A 373 -14.04 -6.84 -16.36
N SER A 374 -14.13 -7.34 -17.60
CA SER A 374 -12.96 -7.57 -18.47
C SER A 374 -12.34 -6.28 -19.00
N SER A 375 -13.13 -5.21 -19.10
CA SER A 375 -12.69 -3.87 -19.48
C SER A 375 -13.20 -2.85 -18.49
N LEU A 376 -12.28 -2.05 -17.95
CA LEU A 376 -12.62 -0.97 -17.03
C LEU A 376 -13.01 0.33 -17.74
N ASN A 377 -12.81 0.41 -19.06
CA ASN A 377 -13.06 1.63 -19.84
C ASN A 377 -14.53 2.01 -19.93
N ASN A 378 -15.44 1.03 -19.81
CA ASN A 378 -16.87 1.20 -20.06
C ASN A 378 -17.71 1.20 -18.77
N ILE A 379 -17.06 1.25 -17.61
CA ILE A 379 -17.75 1.28 -16.31
C ILE A 379 -18.23 2.71 -16.07
N LYS A 380 -19.54 2.89 -15.91
CA LYS A 380 -20.16 4.21 -15.64
C LYS A 380 -20.20 4.53 -14.14
N GLY A 381 -20.85 3.68 -13.34
CA GLY A 381 -20.94 3.83 -11.89
C GLY A 381 -19.97 2.92 -11.12
N ASP A 382 -20.46 2.33 -10.04
CA ASP A 382 -19.73 1.35 -9.25
C ASP A 382 -19.50 0.06 -10.06
N ALA A 383 -18.23 -0.37 -10.12
CA ALA A 383 -17.84 -1.57 -10.88
C ALA A 383 -18.46 -2.86 -10.34
N PHE A 384 -18.79 -2.90 -9.05
CA PHE A 384 -19.36 -4.05 -8.37
C PHE A 384 -20.89 -4.06 -8.41
N ALA A 385 -21.55 -2.95 -8.78
CA ALA A 385 -23.01 -2.85 -8.81
C ALA A 385 -23.70 -4.02 -9.54
N VAL A 386 -23.16 -4.44 -10.69
CA VAL A 386 -23.72 -5.53 -11.51
C VAL A 386 -23.60 -6.94 -10.86
N ARG A 387 -22.77 -7.09 -9.83
CA ARG A 387 -22.57 -8.33 -9.05
C ARG A 387 -23.08 -8.19 -7.61
N ASN A 388 -23.51 -7.00 -7.21
CA ASN A 388 -23.92 -6.70 -5.85
C ASN A 388 -25.42 -6.97 -5.69
N ASP A 389 -25.76 -7.97 -4.88
CA ASP A 389 -27.15 -8.28 -4.52
C ASP A 389 -27.84 -7.12 -3.75
N PHE A 390 -27.05 -6.17 -3.22
CA PHE A 390 -27.49 -4.98 -2.49
C PHE A 390 -27.28 -3.67 -3.28
N ALA A 391 -27.09 -3.72 -4.60
CA ALA A 391 -26.89 -2.52 -5.41
C ALA A 391 -28.10 -1.59 -5.36
N LEU A 392 -27.85 -0.29 -5.18
CA LEU A 392 -28.86 0.75 -5.35
C LEU A 392 -28.91 1.16 -6.83
N GLY A 393 -30.06 1.65 -7.30
CA GLY A 393 -30.21 2.11 -8.70
C GLY A 393 -29.15 3.14 -9.11
N LYS A 394 -28.77 4.04 -8.18
CA LYS A 394 -27.72 5.03 -8.39
C LYS A 394 -26.33 4.43 -8.63
N ASP A 395 -26.03 3.26 -8.07
CA ASP A 395 -24.71 2.61 -8.20
C ASP A 395 -24.40 2.15 -9.63
N LEU A 396 -25.43 2.00 -10.48
CA LEU A 396 -25.25 1.65 -11.90
C LEU A 396 -24.78 2.85 -12.75
N GLU A 397 -25.04 4.07 -12.27
CA GLU A 397 -24.80 5.31 -13.01
C GLU A 397 -23.66 6.13 -12.40
N GLU A 398 -23.52 6.11 -11.07
CA GLU A 398 -22.59 6.92 -10.29
C GLU A 398 -21.66 6.05 -9.43
N GLU A 399 -20.42 6.49 -9.23
CA GLU A 399 -19.52 5.85 -8.27
C GLU A 399 -19.88 6.28 -6.84
N ALA A 400 -19.83 5.33 -5.89
CA ALA A 400 -20.04 5.65 -4.48
C ALA A 400 -18.91 6.55 -3.92
N ASP A 401 -19.28 7.43 -2.99
CA ASP A 401 -18.33 8.21 -2.19
C ASP A 401 -17.52 7.33 -1.23
N PHE A 402 -16.41 7.87 -0.71
CA PHE A 402 -15.67 7.24 0.38
C PHE A 402 -16.25 7.65 1.73
N TYR A 403 -16.46 6.65 2.57
CA TYR A 403 -17.04 6.75 3.91
C TYR A 403 -16.04 6.23 4.94
N TYR A 404 -15.84 6.97 6.03
CA TYR A 404 -15.02 6.55 7.16
C TYR A 404 -15.91 6.07 8.30
N VAL A 405 -15.86 4.77 8.56
CA VAL A 405 -16.52 4.12 9.70
C VAL A 405 -15.69 4.33 10.97
N SER A 406 -14.38 4.40 10.80
CA SER A 406 -13.39 4.78 11.81
C SER A 406 -12.25 5.54 11.11
N PRO A 407 -11.24 6.07 11.83
CA PRO A 407 -10.11 6.79 11.23
C PRO A 407 -9.25 5.88 10.35
N THR A 408 -9.27 4.58 10.63
CA THR A 408 -8.55 3.55 9.86
C THR A 408 -9.47 2.83 8.88
N HIS A 409 -10.78 2.76 9.14
CA HIS A 409 -11.73 2.01 8.33
C HIS A 409 -12.46 2.90 7.31
N MET A 410 -12.01 2.81 6.07
CA MET A 410 -12.56 3.50 4.90
C MET A 410 -13.29 2.50 4.00
N VAL A 411 -14.46 2.90 3.48
CA VAL A 411 -15.34 2.07 2.66
C VAL A 411 -15.90 2.89 1.51
N LYS A 412 -15.93 2.34 0.31
CA LYS A 412 -16.54 2.98 -0.86
C LYS A 412 -17.88 2.30 -1.18
N SER A 413 -18.96 2.72 -0.53
CA SER A 413 -20.28 2.09 -0.73
C SER A 413 -21.41 3.05 -0.45
N SER A 414 -22.38 3.10 -1.37
CA SER A 414 -23.61 3.88 -1.22
C SER A 414 -24.53 3.38 -0.11
N LEU A 415 -24.32 2.16 0.41
CA LEU A 415 -25.10 1.63 1.54
C LEU A 415 -24.85 2.38 2.85
N LEU A 416 -23.71 3.07 2.96
CA LEU A 416 -23.36 3.87 4.14
C LEU A 416 -23.89 5.31 4.06
N ASP A 417 -24.56 5.66 2.97
CA ASP A 417 -25.24 6.94 2.83
C ASP A 417 -26.39 7.05 3.83
N SER A 418 -26.59 8.24 4.42
CA SER A 418 -27.71 8.51 5.32
C SER A 418 -29.08 8.33 4.68
N GLU A 419 -29.15 8.45 3.34
CA GLU A 419 -30.38 8.26 2.56
C GLU A 419 -30.56 6.82 2.05
N ALA A 420 -29.63 5.91 2.35
CA ALA A 420 -29.72 4.53 1.90
C ALA A 420 -30.92 3.81 2.54
N PRO A 421 -31.61 2.92 1.80
CA PRO A 421 -32.66 2.10 2.38
C PRO A 421 -32.08 1.15 3.43
N PHE A 422 -32.94 0.74 4.38
CA PHE A 422 -32.56 -0.29 5.33
C PHE A 422 -32.19 -1.58 4.60
N TYR A 423 -31.09 -2.19 5.00
CA TYR A 423 -30.60 -3.47 4.48
C TYR A 423 -30.17 -4.38 5.62
N GLU A 424 -30.26 -5.69 5.38
CA GLU A 424 -29.74 -6.69 6.30
C GLU A 424 -28.58 -7.45 5.63
N PRO A 425 -27.36 -7.38 6.18
CA PRO A 425 -26.25 -8.13 5.62
C PRO A 425 -26.44 -9.64 5.88
N PRO A 426 -25.70 -10.52 5.17
CA PRO A 426 -25.79 -11.97 5.37
C PRO A 426 -25.57 -12.39 6.82
N GLN A 427 -26.17 -13.50 7.26
CA GLN A 427 -26.12 -13.96 8.66
C GLN A 427 -24.69 -14.15 9.18
N ILE A 428 -23.78 -14.65 8.33
CA ILE A 428 -22.34 -14.77 8.65
C ILE A 428 -21.76 -13.40 9.04
N ILE A 429 -22.08 -12.36 8.29
CA ILE A 429 -21.59 -11.00 8.51
C ILE A 429 -22.22 -10.42 9.78
N GLN A 430 -23.52 -10.60 10.00
CA GLN A 430 -24.18 -10.19 11.24
C GLN A 430 -23.52 -10.83 12.47
N ASN A 431 -23.16 -12.11 12.39
CA ASN A 431 -22.50 -12.83 13.48
C ASN A 431 -21.08 -12.28 13.73
N LEU A 432 -20.34 -11.93 12.68
CA LEU A 432 -19.04 -11.27 12.79
C LEU A 432 -19.17 -9.92 13.47
N TRP A 433 -20.13 -9.09 13.04
CA TRP A 433 -20.41 -7.78 13.65
C TRP A 433 -20.76 -7.92 15.13
N LYS A 434 -21.63 -8.88 15.50
CA LYS A 434 -21.95 -9.17 16.91
C LYS A 434 -20.71 -9.53 17.72
N ARG A 435 -19.85 -10.41 17.20
CA ARG A 435 -18.59 -10.80 17.86
C ARG A 435 -17.65 -9.63 18.02
N TYR A 436 -17.53 -8.80 17.00
CA TYR A 436 -16.74 -7.58 17.01
C TYR A 436 -17.18 -6.64 18.12
N PHE A 437 -18.47 -6.26 18.15
CA PHE A 437 -18.99 -5.36 19.17
C PHE A 437 -18.92 -5.95 20.59
N ASN A 438 -19.14 -7.26 20.73
CA ASN A 438 -18.98 -7.95 22.02
C ASN A 438 -17.53 -7.90 22.52
N ARG A 439 -16.55 -8.06 21.63
CA ARG A 439 -15.13 -7.95 21.99
C ARG A 439 -14.80 -6.53 22.44
N LEU A 440 -15.27 -5.53 21.71
CA LEU A 440 -15.05 -4.12 22.08
C LEU A 440 -15.68 -3.77 23.42
N ASN A 441 -16.90 -4.25 23.68
CA ASN A 441 -17.58 -4.06 24.95
C ASN A 441 -16.80 -4.61 26.14
N LYS A 442 -16.11 -5.75 25.97
CA LYS A 442 -15.28 -6.36 27.02
C LYS A 442 -14.00 -5.58 27.30
N ILE A 443 -13.46 -4.87 26.32
CA ILE A 443 -12.18 -4.16 26.45
C ILE A 443 -12.37 -2.78 27.06
N HIS A 444 -13.50 -2.12 26.78
CA HIS A 444 -13.68 -0.69 27.06
C HIS A 444 -14.89 -0.37 27.97
N ASP A 445 -15.42 -1.34 28.72
CA ASP A 445 -16.46 -1.15 29.76
C ASP A 445 -17.60 -0.19 29.35
N GLN A 446 -18.19 -0.43 28.18
CA GLN A 446 -19.34 0.31 27.62
C GLN A 446 -19.17 1.82 27.38
N ASN A 447 -18.08 2.47 27.80
CA ASN A 447 -17.78 3.89 27.59
C ASN A 447 -16.78 4.10 26.44
N ILE A 448 -17.22 3.77 25.21
CA ILE A 448 -16.34 3.59 24.04
C ILE A 448 -16.56 4.66 22.96
N PHE A 449 -17.43 5.65 23.22
CA PHE A 449 -17.65 6.74 22.27
C PHE A 449 -16.56 7.79 22.39
N VAL A 450 -16.11 8.34 21.27
CA VAL A 450 -15.29 9.56 21.29
C VAL A 450 -16.14 10.68 21.88
N SER A 451 -15.52 11.54 22.70
CA SER A 451 -16.20 12.75 23.12
C SER A 451 -16.73 13.50 21.90
N PRO A 452 -17.92 14.09 21.93
CA PRO A 452 -18.46 14.86 20.81
C PRO A 452 -17.44 15.85 20.22
N ASP A 453 -16.55 16.40 21.07
CA ASP A 453 -15.47 17.31 20.69
C ASP A 453 -14.40 16.67 19.79
N LYS A 454 -13.92 15.47 20.10
CA LYS A 454 -12.89 14.81 19.28
C LYS A 454 -13.49 14.27 17.98
N PHE A 455 -14.75 13.82 17.98
CA PHE A 455 -15.48 13.52 16.74
C PHE A 455 -15.57 14.76 15.85
N LYS A 456 -15.96 15.89 16.44
CA LYS A 456 -16.07 17.16 15.71
C LYS A 456 -14.72 17.64 15.19
N ALA A 457 -13.64 17.44 15.93
CA ALA A 457 -12.28 17.77 15.48
C ALA A 457 -11.86 16.93 14.26
N ASP A 458 -12.07 15.62 14.31
CA ASP A 458 -11.75 14.72 13.19
C ASP A 458 -12.64 15.01 11.97
N TYR A 459 -13.94 15.25 12.20
CA TYR A 459 -14.87 15.67 11.16
C TYR A 459 -14.45 16.99 10.52
N GLN A 460 -14.07 18.00 11.32
CA GLN A 460 -13.58 19.28 10.83
C GLN A 460 -12.26 19.14 10.06
N ALA A 461 -11.34 18.28 10.51
CA ALA A 461 -10.11 17.99 9.79
C ALA A 461 -10.40 17.38 8.41
N MET A 462 -11.34 16.43 8.35
CA MET A 462 -11.78 15.83 7.09
C MET A 462 -12.52 16.84 6.21
N ASP A 463 -13.45 17.63 6.74
CA ASP A 463 -14.19 18.64 5.98
C ASP A 463 -13.24 19.73 5.45
N ASN A 464 -12.27 20.18 6.25
CA ASN A 464 -11.22 21.09 5.81
C ASN A 464 -10.37 20.50 4.69
N TYR A 465 -10.02 19.21 4.77
CA TYR A 465 -9.34 18.52 3.67
C TYR A 465 -10.20 18.51 2.41
N ASN A 466 -11.48 18.15 2.53
CA ASN A 466 -12.41 18.10 1.39
C ASN A 466 -12.63 19.47 0.77
N ARG A 467 -12.79 20.52 1.57
CA ARG A 467 -12.91 21.91 1.08
C ARG A 467 -11.64 22.38 0.40
N LYS A 468 -10.47 22.07 0.96
CA LYS A 468 -9.18 22.35 0.30
C LYS A 468 -9.10 21.66 -1.06
N VAL A 469 -9.52 20.40 -1.15
CA VAL A 469 -9.56 19.65 -2.41
C VAL A 469 -10.57 20.24 -3.40
N ALA A 470 -11.77 20.64 -2.93
CA ALA A 470 -12.84 21.18 -3.76
C ALA A 470 -12.57 22.61 -4.25
N GLN A 471 -11.80 23.41 -3.50
CA GLN A 471 -11.42 24.78 -3.85
C GLN A 471 -10.13 24.86 -4.69
N MET A 472 -9.40 23.75 -4.84
CA MET A 472 -8.27 23.71 -5.77
C MET A 472 -8.80 23.63 -7.20
N GLU A 473 -8.48 24.63 -8.02
CA GLU A 473 -8.68 24.51 -9.46
C GLU A 473 -7.90 23.31 -10.02
N PRO A 474 -8.33 22.72 -11.15
CA PRO A 474 -7.63 21.60 -11.79
C PRO A 474 -6.14 21.90 -12.07
N ASP A 475 -5.79 23.18 -12.26
CA ASP A 475 -4.42 23.65 -12.43
C ASP A 475 -3.71 24.00 -11.09
N ASP A 476 -4.45 24.31 -10.03
CA ASP A 476 -3.91 24.54 -8.69
C ASP A 476 -3.60 23.23 -7.93
N LEU A 477 -4.23 22.10 -8.29
CA LEU A 477 -3.78 20.75 -7.90
C LEU A 477 -2.37 20.43 -8.41
N LYS A 478 -1.93 21.09 -9.49
CA LYS A 478 -0.55 21.01 -10.02
C LYS A 478 0.40 22.01 -9.36
N MET A 479 -0.10 23.14 -8.86
CA MET A 479 0.71 24.22 -8.26
C MET A 479 0.79 24.24 -6.73
N SER A 480 -0.17 23.65 -5.99
CA SER A 480 -0.21 23.71 -4.52
C SER A 480 0.94 22.97 -3.81
N LYS A 481 1.77 22.22 -4.54
CA LYS A 481 3.05 21.69 -4.04
C LYS A 481 4.19 22.70 -4.02
N ASN A 482 4.06 23.84 -4.69
CA ASN A 482 5.14 24.83 -4.77
C ASN A 482 5.10 25.88 -3.66
N THR A 483 4.00 26.01 -2.93
CA THR A 483 3.82 27.03 -1.87
C THR A 483 4.16 26.55 -0.45
N ASP A 484 4.26 25.24 -0.19
CA ASP A 484 4.77 24.70 1.09
C ASP A 484 6.27 24.96 1.33
N LYS A 485 6.95 25.63 0.38
CA LYS A 485 8.34 26.10 0.55
C LYS A 485 8.46 27.51 1.14
N ASP A 486 7.38 28.30 1.18
CA ASP A 486 7.44 29.67 1.74
C ASP A 486 6.89 29.78 3.17
N THR A 487 6.13 28.80 3.65
CA THR A 487 5.69 28.70 5.06
C THR A 487 6.76 28.17 6.03
N GLN A 488 7.87 27.61 5.52
CA GLN A 488 9.05 27.28 6.35
C GLN A 488 10.02 28.45 6.57
N LYS A 489 9.77 29.63 5.98
CA LYS A 489 10.61 30.83 6.16
C LYS A 489 10.11 31.82 7.21
N THR A 490 8.93 31.61 7.77
CA THR A 490 8.36 32.48 8.83
C THR A 490 8.48 31.90 10.24
N HIS A 491 9.07 30.71 10.42
CA HIS A 491 9.30 30.11 11.75
C HIS A 491 10.71 30.33 12.35
N ASN A 492 11.55 31.17 11.74
CA ASN A 492 12.86 31.57 12.32
C ASN A 492 12.88 33.00 12.90
N HIS A 493 11.72 33.55 13.28
CA HIS A 493 11.65 34.87 13.94
C HIS A 493 10.74 34.91 15.19
N ALA A 494 10.58 33.77 15.87
CA ALA A 494 9.87 33.69 17.16
C ALA A 494 10.73 33.07 18.28
N GLU A 495 12.05 33.28 18.23
CA GLU A 495 12.94 33.26 19.40
C GLU A 495 13.47 34.68 19.57
N ILE A 496 12.88 35.41 20.52
CA ILE A 496 13.27 36.68 21.18
C ILE A 496 11.93 37.29 21.58
N LEU A 497 11.50 37.05 22.83
CA LEU A 497 10.58 37.85 23.67
C LEU A 497 9.97 36.99 24.79
N LEU A 498 10.82 36.30 25.57
CA LEU A 498 10.48 35.85 26.92
C LEU A 498 11.69 36.12 27.83
N ASN A 499 11.92 37.41 28.07
CA ASN A 499 12.65 37.91 29.24
C ASN A 499 12.15 39.33 29.48
N ASN A 500 11.36 39.51 30.54
CA ASN A 500 11.23 40.69 31.40
C ASN A 500 9.81 40.75 31.99
N GLY A 501 9.74 40.66 33.31
CA GLY A 501 8.51 40.91 34.08
C GLY A 501 8.60 40.31 35.48
N GLU A 502 9.57 40.77 36.28
CA GLU A 502 9.47 40.75 37.73
C GLU A 502 8.30 41.64 38.17
N GLU A 503 7.37 41.09 38.95
CA GLU A 503 6.90 41.58 40.27
C GLU A 503 5.99 40.53 40.92
#